data_AF-A0A495QP84-F1
#
_entry.id   AF-A0A495QP84-F1
#
_cell.length_a   1.000
_cell.length_b   1.000
_cell.length_c   1.000
_cell.angle_alpha   90.00
_cell.angle_beta   90.00
_cell.angle_gamma   90.00
#
_symmetry.space_group_name_H-M   'P 1'
#
loop_
_entity.id
_entity.type
_entity.pdbx_description
1 polymer ?
#
loop_
_entity_poly.entity_id
_entity_poly.type
_entity_poly.pdbx_seq_one_letter_code
_entity_poly.pdbx_strand_id
1 'polypeptide(L)' 'MYTQGKGTWFTAEYVIVHPGRYSVDFDYDNEPDFGFEIDTKTYANEMKYFPRDEEYIPTWLRQKLNEAKE' A
#
# COMPACT_ATOMS: atom_id res chain seq x y z
N MET A 1 1.82 -7.77 -4.27
CA MET A 1 1.00 -8.14 -5.43
C MET A 1 -0.32 -7.34 -5.46
N TYR A 2 -1.05 -7.29 -6.59
CA TYR A 2 -2.45 -6.80 -6.61
C TYR A 2 -3.41 -7.96 -6.34
N THR A 3 -4.43 -7.71 -5.52
CA THR A 3 -5.55 -8.63 -5.29
C THR A 3 -6.85 -7.87 -5.50
N GLN A 4 -7.79 -8.44 -6.27
CA GLN A 4 -9.08 -7.82 -6.52
C GLN A 4 -9.82 -7.56 -5.20
N GLY A 5 -10.37 -6.35 -5.04
CA GLY A 5 -11.04 -5.92 -3.81
C GLY A 5 -10.09 -5.52 -2.67
N LYS A 6 -8.87 -6.08 -2.61
CA LYS A 6 -7.88 -5.72 -1.56
C LYS A 6 -6.86 -4.66 -2.01
N GLY A 7 -6.68 -4.47 -3.31
CA GLY A 7 -5.71 -3.54 -3.88
C GLY A 7 -4.28 -4.06 -3.87
N THR A 8 -3.32 -3.12 -3.84
CA THR A 8 -1.88 -3.43 -3.84
C THR A 8 -1.28 -3.39 -2.44
N TRP A 9 -0.28 -4.24 -2.23
CA TRP A 9 0.74 -4.09 -1.18
C TRP A 9 1.46 -2.74 -1.27
N PHE A 10 1.87 -2.20 -0.12
CA PHE A 10 2.65 -0.98 0.01
C PHE A 10 4.15 -1.27 0.20
N THR A 11 4.49 -2.24 1.04
CA THR A 11 5.87 -2.67 1.28
C THR A 11 5.98 -4.19 1.23
N ALA A 12 7.18 -4.68 0.93
CA ALA A 12 7.48 -6.10 0.99
C ALA A 12 8.83 -6.30 1.67
N GLU A 13 8.88 -7.24 2.61
CA GLU A 13 10.12 -7.66 3.24
C GLU A 13 10.56 -9.00 2.65
N TYR A 14 11.78 -9.06 2.13
CA TYR A 14 12.35 -10.26 1.53
C TYR A 14 13.57 -10.70 2.31
N VAL A 15 13.48 -11.84 2.99
CA VAL A 15 14.58 -12.39 3.81
C VAL A 15 15.14 -13.64 3.15
N ILE A 16 16.46 -13.69 2.97
CA ILE A 16 17.17 -14.81 2.35
C ILE A 16 18.18 -15.39 3.36
N VAL A 17 18.05 -16.68 3.65
CA VAL A 17 18.93 -17.42 4.57
C VAL A 17 19.59 -18.59 3.82
N HIS A 18 20.93 -18.59 3.77
CA HIS A 18 21.73 -19.66 3.19
C HIS A 18 21.51 -21.00 3.94
N PRO A 19 21.45 -22.17 3.28
CA PRO A 19 21.71 -22.42 1.85
C PRO A 19 20.47 -22.40 0.93
N GLY A 20 19.38 -21.72 1.28
CA GLY A 20 18.26 -21.59 0.33
C GLY A 20 16.86 -21.42 0.92
N ARG A 21 16.74 -21.04 2.20
CA ARG A 21 15.44 -20.62 2.74
C ARG A 21 15.22 -19.16 2.40
N TYR A 22 14.00 -18.82 2.03
CA TYR A 22 13.59 -17.43 1.90
C TYR A 22 12.17 -17.26 2.43
N SER A 23 11.85 -16.06 2.86
CA SER A 23 10.48 -15.65 3.22
C SER A 23 10.19 -14.29 2.61
N VAL A 24 8.93 -14.09 2.24
CA VAL A 24 8.43 -12.83 1.70
C VAL A 24 7.19 -12.45 2.48
N ASP A 25 7.20 -11.27 3.06
CA ASP A 25 6.03 -10.67 3.70
C ASP A 25 5.56 -9.46 2.89
N PHE A 26 4.25 -9.27 2.78
CA PHE A 26 3.66 -8.16 2.04
C PHE A 26 2.73 -7.39 2.95
N ASP A 27 3.05 -6.12 3.15
CA ASP A 27 2.25 -5.21 3.96
C ASP A 27 1.21 -4.51 3.10
N TYR A 28 -0.05 -4.57 3.50
CA TYR A 28 -1.17 -3.91 2.83
C TYR A 28 -1.77 -2.79 3.69
N ASP A 29 -1.28 -2.59 4.91
CA ASP A 29 -2.01 -1.88 5.96
C ASP A 29 -1.22 -0.67 6.48
N ASN A 30 0.10 -0.73 6.56
CA ASN A 30 0.90 0.36 7.10
C ASN A 30 1.30 1.39 6.02
N GLU A 31 1.35 2.66 6.42
CA GLU A 31 1.86 3.74 5.57
C GLU A 31 3.36 3.50 5.36
N PRO A 32 3.82 3.35 4.10
CA PRO A 32 5.23 3.18 3.82
C PRO A 32 6.00 4.47 4.07
N ASP A 33 7.23 4.34 4.58
CA ASP A 33 8.17 5.46 4.57
C ASP A 33 8.74 5.63 3.16
N PHE A 34 8.22 6.62 2.44
CA PHE A 34 8.69 6.93 1.08
C PHE A 34 10.03 7.68 1.08
N GLY A 35 10.46 8.27 2.21
CA GLY A 35 11.62 9.15 2.28
C GLY A 35 11.42 10.53 1.63
N PHE A 36 10.21 10.84 1.16
CA PHE A 36 9.80 12.13 0.61
C PHE A 36 8.28 12.30 0.68
N GLU A 37 7.81 13.54 0.56
CA GLU A 37 6.37 13.82 0.53
C GLU A 37 5.74 13.39 -0.80
N ILE A 38 4.67 12.62 -0.71
CA ILE A 38 3.87 12.18 -1.84
C ILE A 38 2.72 13.15 -2.06
N ASP A 39 2.55 13.62 -3.30
CA ASP A 39 1.38 14.42 -3.68
C ASP A 39 0.09 13.65 -3.44
N THR A 40 -0.89 14.29 -2.78
CA THR A 40 -2.13 13.64 -2.33
C THR A 40 -2.94 13.05 -3.48
N LYS A 41 -2.82 13.61 -4.69
CA LYS A 41 -3.42 13.07 -5.92
C LYS A 41 -2.87 11.71 -6.33
N THR A 42 -1.64 11.38 -5.93
CA THR A 42 -1.02 10.07 -6.20
C THR A 42 -1.80 8.96 -5.52
N TYR A 43 -2.25 9.16 -4.28
CA TYR A 43 -3.09 8.20 -3.56
C TYR A 43 -4.45 8.01 -4.23
N ALA A 44 -5.07 9.10 -4.71
CA ALA A 44 -6.32 9.02 -5.46
C ALA A 44 -6.17 8.25 -6.78
N ASN A 45 -5.04 8.43 -7.47
CA ASN A 45 -4.71 7.67 -8.67
C ASN A 45 -4.50 6.18 -8.35
N GLU A 46 -3.81 5.83 -7.26
CA GLU A 46 -3.63 4.43 -6.83
C GLU A 46 -4.99 3.75 -6.65
N MET A 47 -5.91 4.37 -5.92
CA MET A 47 -7.27 3.85 -5.72
C MET A 47 -8.08 3.71 -7.02
N LYS A 48 -7.82 4.56 -8.02
CA LYS A 48 -8.48 4.48 -9.32
C LYS A 48 -7.98 3.28 -10.14
N TYR A 49 -6.68 2.99 -10.09
CA TYR A 49 -6.08 1.90 -10.85
C TYR A 49 -6.16 0.56 -10.12
N PHE A 50 -6.11 0.57 -8.79
CA PHE A 50 -6.10 -0.59 -7.91
C PHE A 50 -7.17 -0.43 -6.83
N PRO A 51 -8.46 -0.58 -7.19
CA PRO A 51 -9.55 -0.35 -6.27
C PRO A 51 -9.50 -1.31 -5.08
N ARG A 52 -9.88 -0.77 -3.92
CA ARG A 52 -10.01 -1.48 -2.64
C ARG A 52 -11.44 -1.37 -2.15
N ASP A 53 -11.97 -2.45 -1.60
CA ASP A 53 -13.21 -2.49 -0.84
C ASP A 53 -12.99 -1.72 0.47
N GLU A 54 -14.07 -1.17 1.04
CA GLU A 54 -13.95 -0.24 2.17
C GLU A 54 -13.22 -0.81 3.38
N GLU A 55 -13.33 -2.13 3.60
CA GLU A 55 -12.65 -2.86 4.69
C GLU A 55 -11.14 -2.98 4.50
N TYR A 56 -10.64 -2.84 3.26
CA TYR A 56 -9.22 -2.94 2.91
C TYR A 56 -8.57 -1.57 2.63
N ILE A 57 -9.25 -0.47 2.97
CA ILE A 57 -8.68 0.88 2.93
C ILE A 57 -8.18 1.23 4.33
N PRO A 58 -6.86 1.27 4.57
CA PRO A 58 -6.32 1.63 5.87
C PRO A 58 -6.68 3.08 6.26
N THR A 59 -6.70 3.34 7.56
CA THR A 59 -7.06 4.65 8.11
C THR A 59 -6.21 5.79 7.55
N TRP A 60 -4.89 5.59 7.45
CA TRP A 60 -3.96 6.60 6.92
C TRP A 60 -4.27 6.94 5.45
N LEU A 61 -4.55 5.92 4.63
CA LEU A 61 -4.85 6.13 3.21
C LEU A 61 -6.17 6.89 3.08
N ARG A 62 -7.17 6.56 3.91
CA ARG A 62 -8.44 7.29 3.96
C ARG A 62 -8.24 8.77 4.31
N GLN A 63 -7.31 9.09 5.23
CA GLN A 63 -6.97 10.47 5.57
C GLN A 63 -6.35 11.19 4.37
N LYS A 64 -5.34 10.61 3.70
CA LYS A 64 -4.71 11.19 2.50
C LYS A 64 -5.69 11.42 1.35
N LEU A 65 -6.65 10.52 1.17
CA LEU A 65 -7.70 10.66 0.16
C LEU A 65 -8.70 11.77 0.48
N ASN A 66 -8.93 12.06 1.76
CA ASN A 66 -9.77 13.18 2.16
C ASN A 66 -9.03 14.52 1.97
N GLU A 67 -7.75 14.58 2.33
CA GLU A 67 -6.88 15.74 2.06
C GLU A 67 -6.81 16.06 0.56
N ALA A 68 -6.84 15.05 -0.32
CA ALA A 68 -6.84 15.24 -1.77
C ALA A 68 -8.14 15.86 -2.33
N LYS A 69 -9.23 15.84 -1.56
CA LYS A 69 -10.55 16.36 -1.97
C LYS A 69 -10.81 17.78 -1.49
N GLU A 70 -10.02 18.26 -0.54
CA GLU A 70 -10.03 19.65 -0.04
C GLU A 70 -9.24 20.58 -0.97
#